data_AF-L1I5Q2-F1
#
_entry.id   AF-L1I5Q2-F1
#
_cell.length_a   1.000
_cell.length_b   1.000
_cell.length_c   1.000
_cell.angle_alpha   90.00
_cell.angle_beta   90.00
_cell.angle_gamma   90.00
#
_symmetry.space_group_name_H-M   'P 1'
#
loop_
_entity.id
_entity.type
_entity.pdbx_description
1 polymer ?
#
loop_
_entity_poly.entity_id
_entity_poly.type
_entity_poly.pdbx_seq_one_letter_code
_entity_poly.pdbx_strand_id
1 'polypeptide(L)'
;MWVEIQDDVYTNMVAMKNASVSEGVNFALVRITWEIGMSVNQVLQAFRFLPTNVKKVIDESIQAVQGHAQRTLMKERSCTTSLKELMAKQEVGRISACALGTHGEYEEPPEPSDERWGHGRWFSLEYDKNTATRKYYKIGSELAGLHGYHSEEFLSRIAENKLPIHATHFDMLCIAMDTLCRYQENTMVKYWRLWKETHDPQVFASSFLRCCIIRDFDALGRKIRTALVYDHLDENDFQQLAQGGQGDSNDLLAISLLDRRSFQEFMSEHKRELQYSGKLMDMRKKRLGQEKLDEFVKRLQHTVQKLVGD
;
A
#
# COMPACT_ATOMS: atom_id res chain seq x y z
N MET A 1 8.18 -18.97 -7.74
CA MET A 1 7.04 -19.91 -7.80
C MET A 1 5.81 -19.19 -8.34
N TRP A 2 4.99 -19.84 -9.16
CA TRP A 2 3.76 -19.29 -9.74
C TRP A 2 2.53 -19.95 -9.13
N VAL A 3 1.51 -19.17 -8.79
CA VAL A 3 0.21 -19.73 -8.39
C VAL A 3 -0.93 -18.92 -9.02
N GLU A 4 -1.88 -19.64 -9.61
CA GLU A 4 -3.11 -19.10 -10.19
C GLU A 4 -4.21 -18.99 -9.13
N ILE A 5 -4.96 -17.89 -9.15
CA ILE A 5 -6.09 -17.67 -8.25
C ILE A 5 -7.37 -18.15 -8.97
N GLN A 6 -7.99 -19.22 -8.47
CA GLN A 6 -9.14 -19.88 -9.11
C GLN A 6 -10.52 -19.31 -8.70
N ASP A 7 -10.60 -18.39 -7.73
CA ASP A 7 -11.88 -17.89 -7.23
C ASP A 7 -12.63 -16.99 -8.21
N ASP A 8 -13.96 -16.89 -8.07
CA ASP A 8 -14.77 -15.84 -8.68
C ASP A 8 -14.46 -14.49 -7.99
N VAL A 9 -13.30 -13.94 -8.35
CA VAL A 9 -12.71 -12.76 -7.72
C VAL A 9 -13.63 -11.54 -7.86
N TYR A 10 -14.49 -11.50 -8.87
CA TYR A 10 -15.42 -10.38 -9.07
C TYR A 10 -16.54 -10.37 -8.02
N THR A 11 -17.18 -11.50 -7.75
CA THR A 11 -18.21 -11.61 -6.71
C THR A 11 -17.64 -11.23 -5.33
N ASN A 12 -16.41 -11.68 -5.03
CA ASN A 12 -15.70 -11.32 -3.81
C ASN A 12 -15.39 -9.81 -3.72
N MET A 13 -15.01 -9.17 -4.84
CA MET A 13 -14.80 -7.71 -4.87
C MET A 13 -16.09 -6.94 -4.61
N VAL A 14 -17.22 -7.37 -5.17
CA VAL A 14 -18.53 -6.71 -4.94
C VAL A 14 -18.95 -6.86 -3.47
N ALA A 15 -18.79 -8.05 -2.89
CA ALA A 15 -19.06 -8.27 -1.47
C ALA A 15 -18.18 -7.38 -0.58
N MET A 16 -16.89 -7.26 -0.89
CA MET A 16 -15.96 -6.38 -0.19
C MET A 16 -16.36 -4.91 -0.31
N LYS A 17 -16.82 -4.46 -1.49
CA LYS A 17 -17.33 -3.11 -1.70
C LYS A 17 -18.55 -2.83 -0.81
N ASN A 18 -19.52 -3.73 -0.80
CA ASN A 18 -20.73 -3.59 0.01
C ASN A 18 -20.40 -3.54 1.51
N ALA A 19 -19.50 -4.41 1.99
CA ALA A 19 -19.05 -4.42 3.38
C ALA A 19 -18.31 -3.13 3.76
N SER A 20 -17.50 -2.57 2.84
CA SER A 20 -16.80 -1.31 3.06
C SER A 20 -17.79 -0.15 3.22
N VAL A 21 -18.81 -0.10 2.37
CA VAL A 21 -19.88 0.91 2.45
C VAL A 21 -20.66 0.78 3.75
N SER A 22 -21.02 -0.42 4.20
CA SER A 22 -21.76 -0.61 5.45
C SER A 22 -20.98 -0.18 6.70
N GLU A 23 -19.66 -0.36 6.69
CA GLU A 23 -18.78 0.05 7.79
C GLU A 23 -18.34 1.54 7.71
N GLY A 24 -18.75 2.25 6.65
CA GLY A 24 -18.33 3.62 6.40
C GLY A 24 -16.82 3.75 6.25
N VAL A 25 -16.22 2.87 5.45
CA VAL A 25 -14.80 2.87 5.08
C VAL A 25 -14.70 2.93 3.56
N ASN A 26 -13.81 3.78 3.05
CA ASN A 26 -13.62 3.91 1.60
C ASN A 26 -13.15 2.60 0.97
N PHE A 27 -13.85 2.15 -0.07
CA PHE A 27 -13.53 0.89 -0.74
C PHE A 27 -12.14 0.87 -1.39
N ALA A 28 -11.65 1.99 -1.93
CA ALA A 28 -10.32 2.05 -2.54
C ALA A 28 -9.21 1.78 -1.51
N LEU A 29 -9.40 2.27 -0.28
CA LEU A 29 -8.51 2.02 0.85
C LEU A 29 -8.53 0.53 1.25
N VAL A 30 -9.72 -0.08 1.32
CA VAL A 30 -9.84 -1.51 1.63
C VAL A 30 -9.19 -2.37 0.55
N ARG A 31 -9.45 -2.03 -0.72
CA ARG A 31 -8.93 -2.75 -1.86
C ARG A 31 -7.41 -2.75 -1.89
N ILE A 32 -6.74 -1.61 -1.69
CA ILE A 32 -5.29 -1.54 -1.84
C ILE A 32 -4.56 -2.35 -0.76
N THR A 33 -5.10 -2.39 0.46
CA THR A 33 -4.60 -3.25 1.54
C THR A 33 -4.92 -4.73 1.30
N TRP A 34 -6.09 -5.03 0.76
CA TRP A 34 -6.48 -6.40 0.41
C TRP A 34 -5.61 -6.98 -0.71
N GLU A 35 -5.23 -6.14 -1.70
CA GLU A 35 -4.36 -6.57 -2.79
C GLU A 35 -3.04 -7.12 -2.27
N ILE A 36 -2.45 -6.52 -1.22
CA ILE A 36 -1.19 -6.99 -0.61
C ILE A 36 -1.37 -8.15 0.39
N GLY A 37 -2.54 -8.80 0.42
CA GLY A 37 -2.77 -10.04 1.19
C GLY A 37 -3.40 -9.85 2.57
N MET A 38 -3.81 -8.62 2.93
CA MET A 38 -4.46 -8.38 4.21
C MET A 38 -5.91 -8.85 4.25
N SER A 39 -6.36 -9.24 5.44
CA SER A 39 -7.76 -9.58 5.69
C SER A 39 -8.65 -8.34 5.65
N VAL A 40 -9.72 -8.41 4.85
CA VAL A 40 -10.76 -7.37 4.79
C VAL A 40 -11.29 -7.03 6.18
N ASN A 41 -11.53 -8.03 7.02
CA ASN A 41 -12.04 -7.83 8.38
C ASN A 41 -11.07 -7.02 9.24
N GLN A 42 -9.76 -7.29 9.16
CA GLN A 42 -8.76 -6.53 9.89
C GLN A 42 -8.73 -5.07 9.43
N VAL A 43 -8.80 -4.84 8.13
CA VAL A 43 -8.79 -3.51 7.53
C VAL A 43 -10.04 -2.71 7.92
N LEU A 44 -11.23 -3.30 7.81
CA LEU A 44 -12.49 -2.67 8.22
C LEU A 44 -12.48 -2.38 9.72
N GLN A 45 -12.03 -3.33 10.55
CA GLN A 45 -11.89 -3.10 11.99
C GLN A 45 -10.87 -2.02 12.32
N ALA A 46 -9.78 -1.89 11.57
CA ALA A 46 -8.79 -0.85 11.78
C ALA A 46 -9.38 0.53 11.45
N PHE A 47 -9.98 0.69 10.27
CA PHE A 47 -10.39 1.99 9.74
C PHE A 47 -11.78 2.45 10.18
N ARG A 48 -12.66 1.55 10.67
CA ARG A 48 -13.96 1.95 11.22
C ARG A 48 -13.83 2.94 12.38
N PHE A 49 -12.73 2.87 13.14
CA PHE A 49 -12.48 3.70 14.33
C PHE A 49 -11.87 5.07 14.03
N LEU A 50 -11.60 5.39 12.76
CA LEU A 50 -11.11 6.71 12.39
C LEU A 50 -12.09 7.81 12.83
N PRO A 51 -11.58 8.94 13.35
CA PRO A 51 -12.41 10.11 13.60
C PRO A 51 -13.14 10.58 12.34
N THR A 52 -14.35 11.14 12.50
CA THR A 52 -15.21 11.54 11.36
C THR A 52 -14.54 12.56 10.44
N ASN A 53 -13.78 13.51 10.98
CA ASN A 53 -13.02 14.48 10.19
C ASN A 53 -11.95 13.78 9.34
N VAL A 54 -11.23 12.81 9.91
CA VAL A 54 -10.19 12.05 9.19
C VAL A 54 -10.82 11.22 8.07
N LYS A 55 -11.94 10.52 8.34
CA LYS A 55 -12.68 9.76 7.32
C LYS A 55 -13.11 10.65 6.16
N LYS A 56 -13.74 11.80 6.47
CA LYS A 56 -14.19 12.77 5.47
C LYS A 56 -13.04 13.22 4.57
N VAL A 57 -11.90 13.59 5.15
CA VAL A 57 -10.73 14.03 4.38
C VAL A 57 -10.18 12.90 3.51
N ILE A 58 -10.13 11.66 4.01
CA ILE A 58 -9.72 10.50 3.20
C ILE A 58 -10.67 10.31 2.01
N ASP A 59 -11.98 10.35 2.24
CA ASP A 59 -12.97 10.17 1.18
C ASP A 59 -12.86 11.26 0.10
N GLU A 60 -12.79 12.53 0.51
CA GLU A 60 -12.60 13.67 -0.39
C GLU A 60 -11.27 13.57 -1.16
N SER A 61 -10.20 13.15 -0.49
CA SER A 61 -8.88 12.94 -1.10
C SER A 61 -8.91 11.84 -2.16
N ILE A 62 -9.51 10.69 -1.86
CA ILE A 62 -9.63 9.58 -2.80
C ILE A 62 -10.45 10.00 -4.02
N GLN A 63 -11.57 10.69 -3.82
CA GLN A 63 -12.39 11.20 -4.92
C GLN A 63 -11.62 12.20 -5.79
N ALA A 64 -10.86 13.11 -5.18
CA ALA A 64 -10.05 14.09 -5.89
C ALA A 64 -8.96 13.42 -6.73
N VAL A 65 -8.23 12.43 -6.16
CA VAL A 65 -7.21 11.65 -6.87
C VAL A 65 -7.83 10.86 -8.02
N GLN A 66 -8.96 10.19 -7.79
CA GLN A 66 -9.67 9.44 -8.84
C GLN A 66 -10.10 10.36 -9.99
N GLY A 67 -10.68 11.51 -9.67
CA GLY A 67 -11.08 12.52 -10.66
C GLY A 67 -9.88 13.08 -11.43
N HIS A 68 -8.75 13.33 -10.75
CA HIS A 68 -7.51 13.74 -11.41
C HIS A 68 -6.97 12.67 -12.36
N ALA A 69 -6.94 11.41 -11.93
CA ALA A 69 -6.53 10.28 -12.74
C ALA A 69 -7.39 10.13 -14.01
N GLN A 70 -8.71 10.28 -13.88
CA GLN A 70 -9.63 10.27 -15.03
C GLN A 70 -9.29 11.39 -16.01
N ARG A 71 -9.16 12.63 -15.54
CA ARG A 71 -8.87 13.79 -16.40
C ARG A 71 -7.54 13.65 -17.13
N THR A 72 -6.49 13.19 -16.43
CA THR A 72 -5.17 12.97 -17.03
C THR A 72 -5.24 11.94 -18.15
N LEU A 73 -5.88 10.80 -17.89
CA LEU A 73 -6.07 9.76 -18.91
C LEU A 73 -6.90 10.23 -20.10
N MET A 74 -7.95 11.04 -19.89
CA MET A 74 -8.76 11.63 -20.97
C MET A 74 -7.96 12.61 -21.84
N LYS A 75 -7.11 13.45 -21.24
CA LYS A 75 -6.30 14.42 -21.99
C LYS A 75 -5.33 13.71 -22.94
N GLU A 76 -4.73 12.62 -22.48
CA GLU A 76 -3.71 11.88 -23.24
C GLU A 76 -4.29 10.90 -24.27
N ARG A 77 -5.55 10.49 -24.11
CA ARG A 77 -6.22 9.53 -25.01
C ARG A 77 -7.49 10.14 -25.58
N SER A 78 -7.45 10.54 -26.85
CA SER A 78 -8.60 11.09 -27.60
C SER A 78 -9.71 10.07 -27.89
N CYS A 79 -9.95 9.07 -27.03
CA CYS A 79 -10.91 7.99 -27.26
C CYS A 79 -11.88 7.82 -26.09
N THR A 80 -13.18 7.93 -26.38
CA THR A 80 -14.27 7.78 -25.41
C THR A 80 -14.46 6.34 -24.92
N THR A 81 -14.03 5.33 -25.68
CA THR A 81 -14.14 3.91 -25.29
C THR A 81 -13.28 3.60 -24.06
N SER A 82 -12.11 4.23 -23.91
CA SER A 82 -11.27 4.05 -22.72
C SER A 82 -11.88 4.62 -21.44
N LEU A 83 -12.85 5.54 -21.53
CA LEU A 83 -13.45 6.15 -20.35
C LEU A 83 -14.38 5.18 -19.59
N LYS A 84 -15.27 4.47 -20.30
CA LYS A 84 -16.20 3.52 -19.67
C LYS A 84 -15.44 2.41 -18.93
N GLU A 85 -14.40 1.86 -19.57
CA GLU A 85 -13.55 0.85 -18.95
C GLU A 85 -12.80 1.41 -17.73
N LEU A 86 -12.32 2.65 -17.80
CA LEU A 86 -11.65 3.30 -16.69
C LEU A 86 -12.58 3.56 -15.52
N MET A 87 -13.80 4.04 -15.78
CA MET A 87 -14.82 4.26 -14.76
C MET A 87 -15.15 2.96 -14.05
N ALA A 88 -15.38 1.87 -14.80
CA ALA A 88 -15.61 0.55 -14.22
C ALA A 88 -14.45 0.11 -13.30
N LYS A 89 -13.20 0.42 -13.67
CA LYS A 89 -12.02 0.11 -12.85
C LYS A 89 -11.91 0.95 -11.58
N GLN A 90 -12.26 2.23 -11.65
CA GLN A 90 -12.29 3.08 -10.46
C GLN A 90 -13.47 2.75 -9.55
N GLU A 91 -14.60 2.30 -10.11
CA GLU A 91 -15.74 1.78 -9.35
C GLU A 91 -15.39 0.52 -8.57
N VAL A 92 -14.45 -0.29 -9.08
CA VAL A 92 -13.87 -1.39 -8.31
C VAL A 92 -12.73 -0.94 -7.40
N GLY A 93 -12.46 0.35 -7.22
CA GLY A 93 -11.55 0.90 -6.22
C GLY A 93 -10.07 0.98 -6.64
N ARG A 94 -9.76 0.77 -7.93
CA ARG A 94 -8.38 0.86 -8.44
C ARG A 94 -8.15 2.19 -9.14
N ILE A 95 -7.10 2.89 -8.74
CA ILE A 95 -6.65 4.09 -9.45
C ILE A 95 -5.67 3.65 -10.54
N SER A 96 -6.10 3.75 -11.79
CA SER A 96 -5.24 3.52 -12.96
C SER A 96 -4.60 4.86 -13.37
N ALA A 97 -3.34 4.83 -13.77
CA ALA A 97 -2.58 5.99 -14.19
C ALA A 97 -2.19 5.83 -15.66
N CYS A 98 -2.06 6.93 -16.40
CA CYS A 98 -1.26 6.84 -17.59
C CYS A 98 0.20 6.74 -17.13
N ALA A 99 0.91 5.69 -17.55
CA ALA A 99 2.35 5.76 -17.50
C ALA A 99 2.76 6.90 -18.44
N LEU A 100 3.38 7.95 -17.91
CA LEU A 100 4.05 9.01 -18.66
C LEU A 100 5.30 8.46 -19.37
N GLY A 101 5.19 7.31 -20.01
CA GLY A 101 6.16 6.82 -20.95
C GLY A 101 6.04 7.71 -22.19
N THR A 102 7.03 8.56 -22.40
CA THR A 102 7.23 9.27 -23.66
C THR A 102 6.95 8.33 -24.83
N HIS A 103 6.04 8.76 -25.71
CA HIS A 103 5.64 8.07 -26.94
C HIS A 103 6.69 7.10 -27.48
N GLY A 104 6.40 5.80 -27.49
CA GLY A 104 7.18 4.82 -28.24
C GLY A 104 7.38 3.51 -27.48
N GLU A 105 6.69 2.48 -27.96
CA GLU A 105 6.92 1.06 -27.65
C GLU A 105 6.62 0.63 -26.21
N TYR A 106 5.42 0.05 -26.03
CA TYR A 106 5.14 -0.76 -24.86
C TYR A 106 6.00 -2.04 -24.95
N GLU A 107 7.15 -2.04 -24.27
CA GLU A 107 7.86 -3.26 -23.97
C GLU A 107 7.13 -4.01 -22.84
N GLU A 108 6.97 -5.32 -23.01
CA GLU A 108 6.40 -6.12 -21.95
C GLU A 108 7.32 -6.02 -20.72
N PRO A 109 6.77 -5.64 -19.55
CA PRO A 109 7.60 -5.43 -18.37
C PRO A 109 8.41 -6.69 -18.05
N PRO A 110 9.71 -6.59 -17.69
CA PRO A 110 10.54 -7.76 -17.47
C PRO A 110 9.91 -8.68 -16.42
N GLU A 111 10.19 -9.97 -16.47
CA GLU A 111 9.66 -10.89 -15.48
C GLU A 111 10.23 -10.57 -14.08
N PRO A 112 9.44 -10.62 -13.00
CA PRO A 112 9.98 -10.54 -11.65
C PRO A 112 10.72 -11.84 -11.31
N SER A 113 12.00 -11.74 -10.94
CA SER A 113 12.83 -12.89 -10.55
C SER A 113 13.89 -12.48 -9.53
N ASP A 114 14.50 -13.48 -8.86
CA ASP A 114 15.58 -13.23 -7.90
C ASP A 114 16.81 -12.67 -8.59
N GLU A 115 17.10 -13.08 -9.84
CA GLU A 115 18.20 -12.57 -10.65
C GLU A 115 18.00 -11.10 -11.01
N ARG A 116 16.76 -10.71 -11.31
CA ARG A 116 16.43 -9.32 -11.65
C ARG A 116 16.65 -8.38 -10.47
N TRP A 117 16.25 -8.79 -9.27
CA TRP A 117 16.33 -7.96 -8.08
C TRP A 117 17.61 -8.17 -7.28
N GLY A 118 18.38 -9.20 -7.61
CA GLY A 118 19.60 -9.60 -6.90
C GLY A 118 19.37 -10.37 -5.60
N HIS A 119 18.11 -10.65 -5.22
CA HIS A 119 17.73 -11.37 -4.00
C HIS A 119 16.29 -11.89 -4.06
N GLY A 120 15.92 -12.79 -3.14
CA GLY A 120 14.57 -13.40 -3.08
C GLY A 120 13.51 -12.66 -2.26
N ARG A 121 13.82 -11.50 -1.68
CA ARG A 121 12.88 -10.73 -0.82
C ARG A 121 11.91 -9.85 -1.63
N TRP A 122 11.05 -10.45 -2.43
CA TRP A 122 10.06 -9.69 -3.22
C TRP A 122 8.79 -10.50 -3.45
N PHE A 123 7.66 -9.81 -3.67
CA PHE A 123 6.47 -10.42 -4.28
C PHE A 123 5.93 -9.58 -5.42
N SER A 124 5.23 -10.23 -6.33
CA SER A 124 4.55 -9.58 -7.44
C SER A 124 3.13 -10.11 -7.56
N LEU A 125 2.20 -9.20 -7.80
CA LEU A 125 0.80 -9.47 -8.10
C LEU A 125 0.53 -9.08 -9.55
N GLU A 126 0.03 -10.02 -10.33
CA GLU A 126 -0.44 -9.77 -11.68
C GLU A 126 -1.96 -9.71 -11.69
N TYR A 127 -2.50 -8.88 -12.57
CA TYR A 127 -3.93 -8.62 -12.63
C TYR A 127 -4.48 -8.91 -14.01
N ASP A 128 -5.71 -9.38 -14.03
CA ASP A 128 -6.46 -9.49 -15.27
C ASP A 128 -6.74 -8.08 -15.83
N LYS A 129 -6.43 -7.88 -17.11
CA LYS A 129 -6.50 -6.57 -17.77
C LYS A 129 -7.94 -6.10 -17.95
N ASN A 130 -8.90 -7.02 -17.99
CA ASN A 130 -10.31 -6.73 -18.27
C ASN A 130 -11.09 -6.56 -16.97
N THR A 131 -10.95 -7.49 -16.02
CA THR A 131 -11.71 -7.48 -14.75
C THR A 131 -11.01 -6.70 -13.64
N ALA A 132 -9.72 -6.38 -13.82
CA ALA A 132 -8.85 -5.79 -12.79
C ALA A 132 -8.72 -6.63 -11.51
N THR A 133 -9.09 -7.92 -11.55
CA THR A 133 -8.93 -8.86 -10.45
C THR A 133 -7.51 -9.41 -10.39
N ARG A 134 -7.09 -9.97 -9.25
CA ARG A 134 -5.81 -10.67 -9.17
C ARG A 134 -5.88 -11.94 -10.02
N LYS A 135 -4.82 -12.19 -10.78
CA LYS A 135 -4.69 -13.33 -11.69
C LYS A 135 -3.63 -14.30 -11.19
N TYR A 136 -2.43 -13.78 -10.91
CA TYR A 136 -1.29 -14.55 -10.44
C TYR A 136 -0.56 -13.82 -9.31
N TYR A 137 0.13 -14.60 -8.48
CA TYR A 137 1.18 -14.07 -7.61
C TYR A 137 2.49 -14.83 -7.81
N LYS A 138 3.58 -14.09 -7.64
CA LYS A 138 4.94 -14.63 -7.58
C LYS A 138 5.61 -14.13 -6.32
N ILE A 139 6.41 -14.99 -5.72
CA ILE A 139 7.28 -14.63 -4.61
C ILE A 139 8.70 -15.05 -4.95
N GLY A 140 9.66 -14.26 -4.48
CA GLY A 140 11.07 -14.65 -4.46
C GLY A 140 11.36 -15.65 -3.34
N SER A 141 12.54 -16.26 -3.41
CA SER A 141 12.93 -17.38 -2.53
C SER A 141 13.06 -17.02 -1.04
N GLU A 142 13.32 -15.75 -0.72
CA GLU A 142 13.61 -15.30 0.65
C GLU A 142 12.41 -14.62 1.33
N LEU A 143 11.33 -14.32 0.59
CA LEU A 143 10.24 -13.51 1.13
C LEU A 143 9.53 -14.15 2.32
N ALA A 144 9.28 -15.47 2.28
CA ALA A 144 8.63 -16.15 3.39
C ALA A 144 9.46 -16.05 4.68
N GLY A 145 10.78 -16.22 4.56
CA GLY A 145 11.73 -16.09 5.68
C GLY A 145 11.83 -14.67 6.24
N LEU A 146 11.60 -13.63 5.42
CA LEU A 146 11.51 -12.25 5.87
C LEU A 146 10.38 -12.06 6.92
N HIS A 147 9.27 -12.76 6.71
CA HIS A 147 8.11 -12.73 7.60
C HIS A 147 8.14 -13.82 8.68
N GLY A 148 9.11 -14.74 8.63
CA GLY A 148 9.24 -15.86 9.58
C GLY A 148 8.36 -17.08 9.26
N TYR A 149 7.88 -17.20 8.03
CA TYR A 149 7.02 -18.30 7.59
C TYR A 149 7.78 -19.33 6.74
N HIS A 150 7.24 -20.56 6.70
CA HIS A 150 7.55 -21.49 5.63
C HIS A 150 6.96 -20.99 4.29
N SER A 151 7.60 -21.29 3.17
CA SER A 151 7.19 -20.79 1.85
C SER A 151 5.76 -21.20 1.46
N GLU A 152 5.40 -22.46 1.71
CA GLU A 152 4.05 -22.98 1.41
C GLU A 152 2.97 -22.33 2.28
N GLU A 153 3.25 -22.15 3.57
CA GLU A 153 2.32 -21.47 4.49
C GLU A 153 2.11 -20.02 4.07
N PHE A 154 3.20 -19.32 3.73
CA PHE A 154 3.14 -17.94 3.26
C PHE A 154 2.26 -17.80 2.02
N LEU A 155 2.41 -18.73 1.05
CA LEU A 155 1.61 -18.73 -0.16
C LEU A 155 0.14 -19.03 0.10
N SER A 156 -0.16 -20.03 0.95
CA SER A 156 -1.53 -20.33 1.37
C SER A 156 -2.20 -19.13 2.04
N ARG A 157 -1.49 -18.44 2.94
CA ARG A 157 -2.00 -17.23 3.61
C ARG A 157 -2.23 -16.07 2.64
N ILE A 158 -1.34 -15.86 1.67
CA ILE A 158 -1.54 -14.84 0.63
C ILE A 158 -2.75 -15.17 -0.23
N ALA A 159 -2.90 -16.43 -0.67
CA ALA A 159 -4.03 -16.87 -1.48
C ALA A 159 -5.35 -16.60 -0.77
N GLU A 160 -5.41 -16.88 0.54
CA GLU A 160 -6.60 -16.68 1.36
C GLU A 160 -6.80 -15.24 1.86
N ASN A 161 -5.89 -14.29 1.55
CA ASN A 161 -5.88 -12.94 2.12
C ASN A 161 -5.87 -12.91 3.64
N LYS A 162 -5.04 -13.76 4.22
CA LYS A 162 -4.80 -13.88 5.66
C LYS A 162 -3.31 -13.73 5.96
N LEU A 163 -2.58 -12.96 5.14
CA LEU A 163 -1.20 -12.65 5.44
C LEU A 163 -1.17 -11.67 6.62
N PRO A 164 -0.58 -12.05 7.76
CA PRO A 164 -0.50 -11.17 8.90
C PRO A 164 0.62 -10.16 8.66
N ILE A 165 0.28 -9.05 8.01
CA ILE A 165 1.19 -7.91 7.90
C ILE A 165 1.22 -7.24 9.27
N HIS A 166 2.28 -7.49 10.03
CA HIS A 166 2.48 -6.94 11.36
C HIS A 166 3.01 -5.51 11.35
N ALA A 167 2.28 -4.62 10.68
CA ALA A 167 2.47 -3.17 10.72
C ALA A 167 1.39 -2.52 11.59
N THR A 168 1.65 -1.32 12.12
CA THR A 168 0.62 -0.63 12.93
C THR A 168 -0.53 -0.18 12.05
N HIS A 169 -1.74 -0.04 12.60
CA HIS A 169 -2.89 0.44 11.83
C HIS A 169 -2.64 1.82 11.21
N PHE A 170 -1.87 2.67 11.90
CA PHE A 170 -1.49 3.98 11.41
C PHE A 170 -0.48 3.91 10.26
N ASP A 171 0.53 3.04 10.34
CA ASP A 171 1.50 2.83 9.24
C ASP A 171 0.78 2.38 7.98
N MET A 172 -0.14 1.42 8.13
CA MET A 172 -0.93 0.90 7.01
C MET A 172 -1.80 1.98 6.37
N LEU A 173 -2.42 2.85 7.18
CA LEU A 173 -3.18 3.99 6.67
C LEU A 173 -2.29 4.93 5.85
N CYS A 174 -1.13 5.29 6.39
CA CYS A 174 -0.19 6.19 5.72
C CYS A 174 0.33 5.58 4.41
N ILE A 175 0.72 4.30 4.42
CA ILE A 175 1.21 3.58 3.24
C ILE A 175 0.12 3.56 2.17
N ALA A 176 -1.10 3.18 2.54
CA ALA A 176 -2.20 3.03 1.59
C ALA A 176 -2.59 4.37 0.96
N MET A 177 -2.70 5.44 1.75
CA MET A 177 -3.04 6.76 1.23
C MET A 177 -1.93 7.37 0.38
N ASP A 178 -0.68 7.21 0.77
CA ASP A 178 0.44 7.69 -0.04
C ASP A 178 0.53 6.93 -1.37
N THR A 179 0.30 5.62 -1.33
CA THR A 179 0.22 4.76 -2.51
C THR A 179 -0.87 5.24 -3.47
N LEU A 180 -2.03 5.67 -2.96
CA LEU A 180 -3.11 6.24 -3.77
C LEU A 180 -2.75 7.63 -4.33
N CYS A 181 -2.14 8.52 -3.53
CA CYS A 181 -1.80 9.87 -3.98
C CYS A 181 -0.74 9.86 -5.07
N ARG A 182 0.26 8.99 -4.96
CA ARG A 182 1.35 8.83 -5.94
C ARG A 182 0.98 7.84 -7.04
N TYR A 183 -0.27 7.88 -7.54
CA TYR A 183 -0.78 6.90 -8.51
C TYR A 183 -0.01 6.91 -9.85
N GLN A 184 0.49 8.09 -10.25
CA GLN A 184 1.24 8.32 -11.50
C GLN A 184 2.66 7.75 -11.47
N GLU A 185 3.19 7.45 -10.30
CA GLU A 185 4.55 6.95 -10.16
C GLU A 185 4.59 5.44 -10.40
N ASN A 186 5.46 5.04 -11.33
CA ASN A 186 5.74 3.63 -11.60
C ASN A 186 6.59 3.01 -10.50
N THR A 187 7.36 3.81 -9.77
CA THR A 187 8.23 3.31 -8.70
C THR A 187 8.13 4.24 -7.52
N MET A 188 7.88 3.68 -6.34
CA MET A 188 7.86 4.42 -5.10
C MET A 188 8.60 3.65 -4.03
N VAL A 189 9.31 4.39 -3.18
CA VAL A 189 10.03 3.84 -2.04
C VAL A 189 9.24 4.14 -0.78
N LYS A 190 9.07 3.11 0.05
CA LYS A 190 8.39 3.14 1.33
C LYS A 190 9.28 2.49 2.37
N TYR A 191 9.13 2.85 3.63
CA TYR A 191 9.84 2.16 4.71
C TYR A 191 8.85 1.56 5.70
N TRP A 192 9.17 0.37 6.14
CA TRP A 192 8.29 -0.47 6.93
C TRP A 192 9.04 -0.93 8.17
N ARG A 193 8.34 -0.91 9.30
CA ARG A 193 8.73 -1.72 10.45
C ARG A 193 7.84 -2.95 10.46
N LEU A 194 8.47 -4.11 10.39
CA LEU A 194 7.78 -5.39 10.46
C LEU A 194 8.22 -6.14 11.71
N TRP A 195 7.26 -6.72 12.43
CA TRP A 195 7.56 -7.79 13.36
C TRP A 195 7.94 -9.05 12.57
N LYS A 196 9.08 -9.63 12.94
CA LYS A 196 9.59 -10.91 12.45
C LYS A 196 9.18 -12.00 13.42
N GLU A 197 8.46 -12.99 12.92
CA GLU A 197 8.11 -14.18 13.72
C GLU A 197 9.39 -14.95 14.07
N THR A 198 9.52 -15.33 15.34
CA THR A 198 10.67 -16.04 15.88
C THR A 198 10.24 -17.39 16.44
N HIS A 199 11.12 -18.38 16.41
CA HIS A 199 10.85 -19.70 17.00
C HIS A 199 10.48 -19.63 18.49
N ASP A 200 11.01 -18.63 19.20
CA ASP A 200 10.57 -18.31 20.55
C ASP A 200 9.44 -17.27 20.48
N PRO A 201 8.20 -17.61 20.89
CA PRO A 201 7.06 -16.69 20.88
C PRO A 201 7.19 -15.55 21.91
N GLN A 202 8.13 -15.64 22.85
CA GLN A 202 8.41 -14.57 23.81
C GLN A 202 9.33 -13.50 23.23
N VAL A 203 10.14 -13.85 22.25
CA VAL A 203 11.06 -12.94 21.58
C VAL A 203 10.29 -12.08 20.58
N PHE A 204 10.49 -10.77 20.67
CA PHE A 204 9.94 -9.83 19.69
C PHE A 204 11.10 -9.25 18.89
N ALA A 205 11.24 -9.70 17.64
CA ALA A 205 12.24 -9.18 16.72
C ALA A 205 11.57 -8.26 15.69
N SER A 206 12.08 -7.03 15.53
CA SER A 206 11.60 -6.13 14.48
C SER A 206 12.65 -5.99 13.40
N SER A 207 12.19 -5.84 12.15
CA SER A 207 13.03 -5.50 11.02
C SER A 207 12.60 -4.15 10.47
N PHE A 208 13.59 -3.30 10.17
CA PHE A 208 13.37 -2.08 9.41
C PHE A 208 13.70 -2.35 7.95
N LEU A 209 12.74 -2.08 7.07
CA LEU A 209 12.82 -2.47 5.67
C LEU A 209 12.54 -1.28 4.77
N ARG A 210 13.27 -1.21 3.65
CA ARG A 210 12.89 -0.44 2.48
C ARG A 210 12.04 -1.33 1.58
N CYS A 211 10.85 -0.86 1.23
CA CYS A 211 9.94 -1.49 0.29
C CYS A 211 9.85 -0.62 -0.97
N CYS A 212 10.40 -1.11 -2.07
CA CYS A 212 10.25 -0.51 -3.39
C CYS A 212 9.00 -1.10 -4.05
N ILE A 213 7.96 -0.29 -4.23
CA ILE A 213 6.73 -0.66 -4.91
C ILE A 213 6.85 -0.23 -6.37
N ILE A 214 6.80 -1.22 -7.26
CA ILE A 214 6.93 -1.06 -8.70
C ILE A 214 5.60 -1.40 -9.34
N ARG A 215 5.10 -0.54 -10.22
CA ARG A 215 3.81 -0.69 -10.89
C ARG A 215 4.04 -0.69 -12.37
N ASP A 216 3.54 -1.73 -13.01
CA ASP A 216 3.56 -1.82 -14.45
C ASP A 216 2.16 -1.56 -14.99
N PHE A 217 2.10 -0.78 -16.05
CA PHE A 217 0.89 -0.38 -16.74
C PHE A 217 0.97 -0.85 -18.18
N ASP A 218 -0.15 -1.29 -18.75
CA ASP A 218 -0.19 -1.62 -20.17
C ASP A 218 -0.23 -0.37 -21.07
N ALA A 219 -0.19 -0.59 -22.38
CA ALA A 219 -0.36 0.45 -23.40
C ALA A 219 -1.70 1.22 -23.30
N LEU A 220 -2.62 0.81 -22.43
CA LEU A 220 -3.88 1.50 -22.12
C LEU A 220 -3.84 2.28 -20.79
N GLY A 221 -2.70 2.32 -20.09
CA GLY A 221 -2.57 2.93 -18.76
C GLY A 221 -3.24 2.08 -17.67
N ARG A 222 -3.54 0.81 -17.94
CA ARG A 222 -4.19 -0.07 -16.98
C ARG A 222 -3.09 -0.73 -16.17
N LYS A 223 -3.08 -0.58 -14.84
CA LYS A 223 -2.12 -1.28 -13.99
C LYS A 223 -2.30 -2.78 -14.23
N ILE A 224 -1.24 -3.50 -14.59
CA ILE A 224 -1.25 -4.95 -14.87
C ILE A 224 -0.42 -5.74 -13.88
N ARG A 225 0.50 -5.07 -13.17
CA ARG A 225 1.33 -5.69 -12.15
C ARG A 225 1.67 -4.71 -11.05
N THR A 226 1.81 -5.22 -9.83
CA THR A 226 2.43 -4.53 -8.71
C THR A 226 3.49 -5.46 -8.13
N ALA A 227 4.75 -5.05 -8.11
CA ALA A 227 5.82 -5.74 -7.42
C ALA A 227 6.23 -4.95 -6.17
N LEU A 228 6.54 -5.64 -5.08
CA LEU A 228 7.09 -5.09 -3.86
C LEU A 228 8.42 -5.79 -3.60
N VAL A 229 9.50 -5.02 -3.54
CA VAL A 229 10.87 -5.49 -3.36
C VAL A 229 11.39 -4.95 -2.03
N TYR A 230 11.91 -5.84 -1.19
CA TYR A 230 12.30 -5.52 0.18
C TYR A 230 13.81 -5.60 0.40
N ASP A 231 14.36 -4.52 0.96
CA ASP A 231 15.73 -4.48 1.46
C ASP A 231 15.73 -4.31 2.98
N HIS A 232 16.66 -4.99 3.65
CA HIS A 232 16.96 -4.70 5.03
C HIS A 232 17.68 -3.35 5.14
N LEU A 233 17.27 -2.57 6.13
CA LEU A 233 17.96 -1.34 6.50
C LEU A 233 18.60 -1.49 7.87
N ASP A 234 19.77 -0.89 8.01
CA ASP A 234 20.48 -0.81 9.27
C ASP A 234 20.28 0.54 9.98
N GLU A 235 21.01 0.73 11.07
CA GLU A 235 20.99 1.98 11.83
C GLU A 235 21.57 3.17 11.03
N ASN A 236 22.58 2.95 10.20
CA ASN A 236 23.18 4.00 9.39
C ASN A 236 22.20 4.49 8.32
N ASP A 237 21.49 3.56 7.68
CA ASP A 237 20.42 3.87 6.73
C ASP A 237 19.34 4.71 7.41
N PHE A 238 18.90 4.32 8.61
CA PHE A 238 17.91 5.09 9.37
C PHE A 238 18.41 6.50 9.68
N GLN A 239 19.65 6.66 10.13
CA GLN A 239 20.22 7.98 10.42
C GLN A 239 20.32 8.85 9.17
N GLN A 240 20.71 8.28 8.02
CA GLN A 240 20.72 8.98 6.74
C GLN A 240 19.32 9.41 6.32
N LEU A 241 18.31 8.56 6.50
CA LEU A 241 16.91 8.90 6.22
C LEU A 241 16.38 9.98 7.17
N ALA A 242 16.76 9.94 8.44
CA ALA A 242 16.39 10.96 9.42
C ALA A 242 17.04 12.33 9.10
N GLN A 243 18.27 12.33 8.60
CA GLN A 243 19.00 13.55 8.22
C GLN A 243 18.59 14.08 6.84
N GLY A 244 18.42 13.20 5.85
CA GLY A 244 18.00 13.52 4.48
C GLY A 244 16.50 13.74 4.32
N GLY A 245 15.69 13.28 5.28
CA GLY A 245 14.23 13.43 5.36
C GLY A 245 13.73 14.86 5.58
N GLN A 246 14.61 15.86 5.63
CA GLN A 246 14.22 17.26 5.44
C GLN A 246 13.75 17.56 4.00
N GLY A 247 13.85 16.60 3.06
CA GLY A 247 13.67 16.82 1.62
C GLY A 247 12.26 16.69 1.02
N ASP A 248 11.28 16.08 1.67
CA ASP A 248 9.89 16.13 1.18
C ASP A 248 8.89 16.13 2.34
N SER A 249 8.50 17.33 2.76
CA SER A 249 7.53 17.58 3.84
C SER A 249 6.17 16.89 3.65
N ASN A 250 5.96 16.29 2.48
CA ASN A 250 4.70 15.75 2.00
C ASN A 250 4.59 14.23 2.12
N ASP A 251 5.67 13.53 2.50
CA ASP A 251 5.60 12.08 2.74
C ASP A 251 4.74 11.81 3.99
N LEU A 252 3.61 11.12 3.80
CA LEU A 252 2.73 10.73 4.90
C LEU A 252 3.43 9.76 5.85
N LEU A 253 4.37 8.96 5.35
CA LEU A 253 5.12 8.03 6.19
C LEU A 253 6.16 8.72 7.05
N ALA A 254 6.59 9.94 6.72
CA ALA A 254 7.44 10.70 7.63
C ALA A 254 6.77 10.91 8.99
N ILE A 255 5.43 10.95 9.06
CA ILE A 255 4.69 11.08 10.34
C ILE A 255 4.87 9.83 11.22
N SER A 256 4.96 8.66 10.59
CA SER A 256 5.15 7.38 11.29
C SER A 256 6.63 7.09 11.57
N LEU A 257 7.49 7.33 10.58
CA LEU A 257 8.86 6.84 10.51
C LEU A 257 9.89 7.84 11.02
N LEU A 258 9.70 9.13 10.73
CA LEU A 258 10.69 10.18 11.01
C LEU A 258 10.37 10.87 12.34
N ASP A 259 10.23 10.07 13.38
CA ASP A 259 10.17 10.56 14.75
C ASP A 259 11.57 11.08 15.16
N ARG A 260 11.64 11.98 16.14
CA ARG A 260 12.92 12.48 16.72
C ARG A 260 13.67 11.42 17.54
N ARG A 261 13.19 10.17 17.52
CA ARG A 261 13.72 9.04 18.29
C ARG A 261 14.99 8.50 17.66
N SER A 262 15.86 7.92 18.50
CA SER A 262 16.96 7.10 18.02
C SER A 262 16.45 5.83 17.33
N PHE A 263 17.30 5.20 16.50
CA PHE A 263 16.95 3.93 15.84
C PHE A 263 16.56 2.84 16.84
N GLN A 264 17.29 2.73 17.96
CA GLN A 264 17.03 1.73 18.99
C GLN A 264 15.68 1.93 19.68
N GLU A 265 15.31 3.18 20.00
CA GLU A 265 13.98 3.52 20.53
C GLU A 265 12.89 3.23 19.49
N PHE A 266 13.12 3.64 18.25
CA PHE A 266 12.19 3.42 17.14
C PHE A 266 11.86 1.93 16.92
N MET A 267 12.86 1.07 17.03
CA MET A 267 12.71 -0.39 16.88
C MET A 267 12.12 -1.05 18.14
N SER A 268 12.58 -0.68 19.33
CA SER A 268 12.11 -1.30 20.60
C SER A 268 10.65 -0.96 20.93
N GLU A 269 10.16 0.22 20.54
CA GLU A 269 8.77 0.61 20.79
C GLU A 269 7.76 -0.03 19.83
N HIS A 270 8.21 -0.67 18.75
CA HIS A 270 7.32 -1.22 17.72
C HIS A 270 6.29 -2.23 18.29
N LYS A 271 6.69 -3.09 19.23
CA LYS A 271 5.77 -4.02 19.93
C LYS A 271 4.63 -3.27 20.62
N ARG A 272 5.00 -2.23 21.38
CA ARG A 272 4.07 -1.41 22.16
C ARG A 272 3.12 -0.66 21.24
N GLU A 273 3.61 -0.17 20.10
CA GLU A 273 2.80 0.51 19.09
C GLU A 273 1.81 -0.45 18.40
N LEU A 274 2.25 -1.64 18.00
CA LEU A 274 1.37 -2.66 17.43
C LEU A 274 0.23 -3.03 18.40
N GLN A 275 0.54 -3.15 19.69
CA GLN A 275 -0.43 -3.58 20.70
C GLN A 275 -1.36 -2.46 21.17
N TYR A 276 -0.86 -1.20 21.19
CA TYR A 276 -1.54 -0.07 21.80
C TYR A 276 -1.46 1.20 20.94
N SER A 277 -0.35 1.95 21.02
CA SER A 277 -0.31 3.35 20.56
C SER A 277 -0.42 3.56 19.05
N GLY A 278 -0.17 2.52 18.24
CA GLY A 278 -0.34 2.52 16.78
C GLY A 278 -1.71 2.01 16.32
N LYS A 279 -2.61 1.65 17.25
CA LYS A 279 -4.01 1.33 16.93
C LYS A 279 -4.83 2.62 16.83
N LEU A 280 -5.53 2.77 15.71
CA LEU A 280 -6.37 3.96 15.45
C LEU A 280 -7.43 4.22 16.54
N MET A 281 -7.97 3.16 17.16
CA MET A 281 -8.89 3.28 18.29
C MET A 281 -8.23 3.99 19.50
N ASP A 282 -6.99 3.65 19.81
CA ASP A 282 -6.26 4.25 20.93
C ASP A 282 -5.77 5.65 20.58
N MET A 283 -5.32 5.85 19.33
CA MET A 283 -4.92 7.17 18.84
C MET A 283 -6.06 8.18 18.93
N ARG A 284 -7.30 7.76 18.61
CA ARG A 284 -8.49 8.61 18.74
C ARG A 284 -8.73 9.08 20.18
N LYS A 285 -8.33 8.30 21.19
CA LYS A 285 -8.58 8.60 22.62
C LYS A 285 -7.47 9.43 23.27
N LYS A 286 -6.23 9.31 22.79
CA LYS A 286 -5.05 9.92 23.41
C LYS A 286 -4.64 11.20 22.68
N ARG A 287 -4.24 12.23 23.42
CA ARG A 287 -3.83 13.54 22.87
C ARG A 287 -2.74 13.42 21.79
N LEU A 288 -1.65 12.70 22.07
CA LEU A 288 -0.57 12.47 21.09
C LEU A 288 -1.05 11.75 19.83
N GLY A 289 -2.01 10.83 19.96
CA GLY A 289 -2.59 10.12 18.83
C GLY A 289 -3.48 11.02 17.97
N GLN A 290 -4.26 11.90 18.60
CA GLN A 290 -5.06 12.93 17.92
C GLN A 290 -4.15 13.91 17.16
N GLU A 291 -3.08 14.39 17.80
CA GLU A 291 -2.07 15.26 17.16
C GLU A 291 -1.46 14.60 15.91
N LYS A 292 -1.12 13.30 15.96
CA LYS A 292 -0.63 12.55 14.79
C LYS A 292 -1.68 12.41 13.68
N LEU A 293 -2.95 12.19 14.03
CA LEU A 293 -4.04 12.11 13.05
C LEU A 293 -4.34 13.46 12.39
N ASP A 294 -4.25 14.55 13.15
CA ASP A 294 -4.43 15.91 12.63
C ASP A 294 -3.29 16.30 11.69
N GLU A 295 -2.05 15.94 12.05
CA GLU A 295 -0.89 16.11 11.15
C GLU A 295 -1.04 15.30 9.86
N PHE A 296 -1.51 14.05 9.97
CA PHE A 296 -1.83 13.21 8.81
C PHE A 296 -2.87 13.87 7.89
N VAL A 297 -3.95 14.41 8.46
CA VAL A 297 -4.98 15.13 7.70
C VAL A 297 -4.39 16.32 6.95
N LYS A 298 -3.59 17.16 7.63
CA LYS A 298 -2.97 18.34 7.02
C LYS A 298 -2.06 17.97 5.85
N ARG A 299 -1.19 16.98 6.02
CA ARG A 299 -0.28 16.54 4.96
C ARG A 299 -1.03 15.91 3.80
N LEU A 300 -2.03 15.07 4.08
CA LEU A 300 -2.85 14.46 3.03
C LEU A 300 -3.54 15.52 2.17
N GLN A 301 -4.16 16.53 2.81
CA GLN A 301 -4.78 17.63 2.10
C GLN A 301 -3.78 18.40 1.24
N HIS A 302 -2.60 18.71 1.78
CA HIS A 302 -1.55 19.40 1.05
C HIS A 302 -1.05 18.58 -0.16
N THR A 303 -0.77 17.29 0.03
CA THR A 303 -0.33 16.38 -1.04
C THR A 303 -1.36 16.30 -2.16
N VAL A 304 -2.66 16.18 -1.82
CA VAL A 304 -3.74 16.15 -2.81
C VAL A 304 -3.91 17.50 -3.52
N GLN A 305 -3.80 18.62 -2.79
CA GLN A 305 -3.87 19.95 -3.38
C GLN A 305 -2.76 20.17 -4.41
N LYS A 306 -1.53 19.77 -4.08
CA LYS A 306 -0.40 19.82 -5.02
C LYS A 306 -0.67 18.96 -6.26
N LEU A 307 -1.06 17.70 -6.04
CA LEU A 307 -1.35 16.75 -7.12
C LEU A 307 -2.46 17.20 -8.07
N VAL A 308 -3.50 17.87 -7.56
CA VAL A 308 -4.66 18.31 -8.35
C VAL A 308 -4.48 19.72 -8.93
N GLY A 309 -3.55 20.51 -8.36
CA GLY A 309 -3.22 21.86 -8.82
C GLY A 309 -2.29 21.89 -10.02
N ASP A 310 -1.46 20.85 -10.19
CA ASP A 310 -0.64 20.59 -11.38
C ASP A 310 -1.49 20.08 -12.57
#